data_AF-A0AA41R276-F1
#
_entry.id   AF-A0AA41R276-F1
#
_cell.length_a   1.000
_cell.length_b   1.000
_cell.length_c   1.000
_cell.angle_alpha   90.00
_cell.angle_beta   90.00
_cell.angle_gamma   90.00
#
_symmetry.space_group_name_H-M   'P 1'
#
loop_
_entity.id
_entity.type
_entity.pdbx_description
1 polymer ?
#
loop_
_entity_poly.entity_id
_entity_poly.type
_entity_poly.pdbx_seq_one_letter_code
_entity_poly.pdbx_strand_id
1 'polypeptide(L)'
;MPAPEEQPVHSTPRADYGQASVDESHPAFGVAVVSRGHGSSRSLFQSDVLHHDSITLSIQTATRARYLNHDSVFPRKTLVEVEMSLAQWGALVSSIGIGSGIPVTIRRTENETFVPTIPYQPRIKESLAEVTGSISKLFAQARETLAVLEDAFETKKGVRAMRDALRNHRGSILHASANSEFAVASLAAAGEKVTSQVRADIESQILNASRLTSYQGAISAPEMRFDEISASGEKAAPETEHDDHDA
;
A
#
# COMPACT_ATOMS: atom_id res chain seq x y z
N MET A 1 11.27 10.01 -32.95
CA MET A 1 11.69 11.10 -32.05
C MET A 1 12.97 11.69 -32.59
N PRO A 2 13.13 13.02 -32.68
CA PRO A 2 14.42 13.62 -33.00
C PRO A 2 15.44 13.22 -31.92
N ALA A 3 16.70 13.03 -32.33
CA ALA A 3 17.77 12.76 -31.38
C ALA A 3 17.90 13.92 -30.39
N PRO A 4 18.14 13.66 -29.10
CA PRO A 4 18.38 14.72 -28.13
C PRO A 4 19.60 15.55 -28.56
N GLU A 5 19.47 16.87 -28.49
CA GLU A 5 20.53 17.82 -28.86
C GLU A 5 21.65 17.78 -27.80
N GLU A 6 22.90 17.63 -28.24
CA GLU A 6 24.07 17.63 -27.34
C GLU A 6 24.35 19.06 -26.86
N GLN A 7 24.17 19.29 -25.56
CA GLN A 7 24.52 20.56 -24.92
C GLN A 7 25.93 20.49 -24.33
N PRO A 8 26.74 21.56 -24.43
CA PRO A 8 28.08 21.57 -23.85
C PRO A 8 28.01 21.63 -22.31
N VAL A 9 29.02 21.06 -21.65
CA VAL A 9 29.20 21.24 -20.20
C VAL A 9 29.64 22.68 -19.93
N HIS A 10 28.95 23.36 -19.00
CA HIS A 10 29.29 24.70 -18.58
C HIS A 10 30.32 24.67 -17.46
N SER A 11 31.51 25.21 -17.71
CA SER A 11 32.62 25.26 -16.76
C SER A 11 32.88 26.70 -16.31
N THR A 12 32.81 26.96 -15.01
CA THR A 12 33.14 28.25 -14.40
C THR A 12 34.38 28.12 -13.52
N PRO A 13 35.43 28.94 -13.74
CA PRO A 13 36.58 28.99 -12.85
C PRO A 13 36.14 29.45 -11.47
N ARG A 14 36.62 28.77 -10.43
CA ARG A 14 36.41 29.12 -9.04
C ARG A 14 37.76 29.50 -8.42
N ALA A 15 37.79 30.66 -7.76
CA ALA A 15 38.98 31.16 -7.09
C ALA A 15 39.00 30.64 -5.64
N ASP A 16 39.63 29.49 -5.41
CA ASP A 16 39.88 28.99 -4.05
C ASP A 16 41.35 29.23 -3.68
N TYR A 17 41.59 30.07 -2.66
CA TYR A 17 42.85 30.22 -1.91
C TYR A 17 44.17 29.94 -2.69
N GLY A 18 44.35 30.55 -3.87
CA GLY A 18 45.58 30.46 -4.66
C GLY A 18 45.70 29.25 -5.59
N GLN A 19 44.63 28.47 -5.80
CA GLN A 19 44.60 27.31 -6.68
C GLN A 19 43.40 27.35 -7.63
N ALA A 20 43.60 26.85 -8.86
CA ALA A 20 42.56 26.80 -9.87
C ALA A 20 41.61 25.61 -9.60
N SER A 21 40.39 25.89 -9.14
CA SER A 21 39.28 24.93 -9.15
C SER A 21 38.32 25.28 -10.30
N VAL A 22 37.70 24.27 -10.90
CA VAL A 22 36.71 24.45 -11.96
C VAL A 22 35.40 23.81 -11.52
N ASP A 23 34.34 24.59 -11.48
CA ASP A 23 32.99 24.11 -11.22
C ASP A 23 32.28 23.86 -12.56
N GLU A 24 31.80 22.66 -12.76
CA GLU A 24 31.11 22.20 -13.97
C GLU A 24 29.64 21.90 -13.68
N SER A 25 28.78 22.31 -14.61
CA SER A 25 27.35 22.09 -14.54
C SER A 25 26.81 21.65 -15.91
N HIS A 26 25.83 20.75 -15.87
CA HIS A 26 25.13 20.28 -17.07
C HIS A 26 23.74 19.78 -16.66
N PRO A 27 22.66 20.04 -17.44
CA PRO A 27 21.31 19.59 -17.09
C PRO A 27 21.16 18.08 -16.88
N ALA A 28 21.99 17.28 -17.53
CA ALA A 28 22.02 15.82 -17.36
C ALA A 28 22.79 15.33 -16.12
N PHE A 29 23.40 16.22 -15.33
CA PHE A 29 24.09 15.81 -14.11
C PHE A 29 23.11 15.62 -12.97
N GLY A 30 23.12 14.42 -12.38
CA GLY A 30 22.31 14.10 -11.23
C GLY A 30 22.96 13.07 -10.31
N VAL A 31 22.42 12.97 -9.10
CA VAL A 31 22.81 12.01 -8.07
C VAL A 31 21.54 11.34 -7.55
N ALA A 32 21.58 10.02 -7.42
CA ALA A 32 20.56 9.24 -6.73
C ALA A 32 21.07 8.90 -5.32
N VAL A 33 20.26 9.19 -4.30
CA VAL A 33 20.57 8.90 -2.90
C VAL A 33 19.49 8.01 -2.34
N VAL A 34 19.89 6.87 -1.77
CA VAL A 34 19.03 5.99 -0.99
C VAL A 34 19.41 6.12 0.47
N SER A 35 18.44 6.46 1.31
CA SER A 35 18.59 6.51 2.76
C SER A 35 17.50 5.67 3.43
N ARG A 36 17.80 5.21 4.64
CA ARG A 36 16.82 4.58 5.51
C ARG A 36 16.44 5.58 6.60
N GLY A 37 15.16 5.86 6.71
CA GLY A 37 14.59 6.67 7.78
C GLY A 37 13.96 5.79 8.85
N HIS A 38 14.04 6.24 10.10
CA HIS A 38 13.29 5.69 11.22
C HIS A 38 12.51 6.82 11.89
N GLY A 39 11.28 6.54 12.32
CA GLY A 39 10.51 7.54 13.06
C GLY A 39 9.09 7.12 13.42
N SER A 40 8.22 8.12 13.52
CA SER A 40 6.79 7.93 13.79
C SER A 40 6.14 7.09 12.70
N SER A 41 5.18 6.25 13.08
CA SER A 41 4.35 5.45 12.18
C SER A 41 3.89 6.25 10.95
N ARG A 42 4.23 5.76 9.76
CA ARG A 42 3.88 6.36 8.47
C ARG A 42 2.90 5.47 7.72
N SER A 43 1.87 6.09 7.14
CA SER A 43 1.09 5.47 6.07
C SER A 43 1.85 5.62 4.75
N LEU A 44 2.00 4.50 4.04
CA LEU A 44 2.68 4.43 2.75
C LEU A 44 1.73 3.86 1.70
N PHE A 45 1.86 4.34 0.46
CA PHE A 45 0.96 3.99 -0.63
C PHE A 45 0.98 2.47 -0.88
N GLN A 46 -0.20 1.88 -1.01
CA GLN A 46 -0.41 0.44 -1.23
C GLN A 46 0.12 -0.45 -0.09
N SER A 47 0.29 0.09 1.12
CA SER A 47 0.53 -0.71 2.31
C SER A 47 -0.66 -0.68 3.27
N ASP A 48 -0.94 -1.85 3.82
CA ASP A 48 -2.02 -2.12 4.75
C ASP A 48 -1.54 -2.08 6.22
N VAL A 49 -0.29 -1.65 6.43
CA VAL A 49 0.40 -1.59 7.73
C VAL A 49 1.04 -0.21 7.89
N LEU A 50 1.15 0.26 9.13
CA LEU A 50 1.91 1.46 9.47
C LEU A 50 3.41 1.11 9.63
N HIS A 51 4.27 1.88 9.00
CA HIS A 51 5.72 1.62 8.98
C HIS A 51 6.45 2.55 9.93
N HIS A 52 7.33 1.99 10.75
CA HIS A 52 8.26 2.77 11.57
C HIS A 52 9.59 3.03 10.84
N ASP A 53 9.94 2.09 9.95
CA ASP A 53 11.11 2.18 9.10
C ASP A 53 10.70 2.34 7.64
N SER A 54 11.39 3.22 6.94
CA SER A 54 11.15 3.45 5.52
C SER A 54 12.45 3.65 4.76
N ILE A 55 12.39 3.40 3.45
CA ILE A 55 13.44 3.70 2.50
C ILE A 55 13.03 4.93 1.73
N THR A 56 13.91 5.93 1.69
CA THR A 56 13.77 7.12 0.87
C THR A 56 14.75 7.05 -0.30
N LEU A 57 14.24 7.17 -1.51
CA LEU A 57 15.03 7.34 -2.73
C LEU A 57 14.81 8.76 -3.23
N SER A 58 15.89 9.54 -3.32
CA SER A 58 15.85 10.89 -3.90
C SER A 58 16.74 10.98 -5.13
N ILE A 59 16.26 11.68 -6.15
CA ILE A 59 17.04 12.05 -7.33
C ILE A 59 17.22 13.56 -7.30
N GLN A 60 18.46 14.00 -7.40
CA GLN A 60 18.84 15.40 -7.27
C GLN A 60 19.71 15.80 -8.46
N THR A 61 19.57 17.05 -8.91
CA THR A 61 20.53 17.66 -9.84
C THR A 61 21.91 17.75 -9.19
N ALA A 62 22.97 17.80 -9.98
CA ALA A 62 24.33 17.82 -9.45
C ALA A 62 25.26 18.76 -10.23
N THR A 63 26.32 19.19 -9.56
CA THR A 63 27.47 19.89 -10.16
C THR A 63 28.74 19.13 -9.84
N ARG A 64 29.74 19.19 -10.71
CA ARG A 64 31.04 18.56 -10.49
C ARG A 64 32.09 19.64 -10.29
N ALA A 65 32.85 19.61 -9.19
CA ALA A 65 34.03 20.45 -9.04
C ALA A 65 35.27 19.60 -9.29
N ARG A 66 36.24 20.16 -10.04
CA ARG A 66 37.54 19.54 -10.27
C ARG A 66 38.64 20.36 -9.61
N TYR A 67 39.46 19.72 -8.80
CA TYR A 67 40.58 20.33 -8.10
C TYR A 67 41.74 19.33 -7.94
N LEU A 68 42.96 19.73 -8.30
CA LEU A 68 44.18 18.89 -8.20
C LEU A 68 43.98 17.44 -8.70
N ASN A 69 43.30 17.27 -9.86
CA ASN A 69 42.95 15.98 -10.46
C ASN A 69 41.92 15.13 -9.70
N HIS A 70 41.25 15.68 -8.69
CA HIS A 70 40.13 15.06 -8.02
C HIS A 70 38.81 15.67 -8.51
N ASP A 71 37.86 14.80 -8.84
CA ASP A 71 36.51 15.19 -9.22
C ASP A 71 35.57 14.94 -8.02
N SER A 72 34.92 15.98 -7.52
CA SER A 72 33.92 15.89 -6.45
C SER A 72 32.54 16.25 -7.00
N VAL A 73 31.54 15.41 -6.73
CA VAL A 73 30.16 15.63 -7.17
C VAL A 73 29.35 16.18 -6.00
N PHE A 74 28.66 17.29 -6.23
CA PHE A 74 27.85 17.96 -5.23
C PHE A 74 26.38 17.93 -5.63
N PRO A 75 25.49 17.33 -4.81
CA PRO A 75 24.06 17.41 -5.02
C PRO A 75 23.55 18.86 -4.87
N ARG A 76 22.50 19.19 -5.62
CA ARG A 76 21.88 20.52 -5.66
C ARG A 76 20.38 20.43 -5.35
N LYS A 77 19.53 20.58 -6.36
CA LYS A 77 18.07 20.61 -6.20
C LYS A 77 17.49 19.21 -6.33
N THR A 78 16.66 18.79 -5.38
CA THR A 78 15.87 17.56 -5.46
C THR A 78 14.82 17.66 -6.57
N LEU A 79 14.83 16.69 -7.48
CA LEU A 79 13.84 16.55 -8.56
C LEU A 79 12.66 15.69 -8.12
N VAL A 80 12.93 14.61 -7.40
CA VAL A 80 11.90 13.75 -6.83
C VAL A 80 12.44 13.05 -5.59
N GLU A 81 11.58 12.88 -4.61
CA GLU A 81 11.83 12.06 -3.43
C GLU A 81 10.64 11.13 -3.24
N VAL A 82 10.92 9.84 -3.17
CA VAL A 82 9.93 8.80 -2.92
C VAL A 82 10.28 8.03 -1.66
N GLU A 83 9.25 7.67 -0.91
CA GLU A 83 9.35 6.89 0.31
C GLU A 83 8.55 5.58 0.14
N MET A 84 9.12 4.48 0.62
CA MET A 84 8.53 3.16 0.52
C MET A 84 8.93 2.27 1.70
N SER A 85 8.17 1.20 1.93
CA SER A 85 8.52 0.21 2.94
C SER A 85 9.73 -0.62 2.50
N LEU A 86 10.35 -1.34 3.42
CA LEU A 86 11.45 -2.26 3.07
C LEU A 86 11.00 -3.36 2.10
N ALA A 87 9.78 -3.87 2.26
CA ALA A 87 9.21 -4.86 1.34
C ALA A 87 9.09 -4.30 -0.08
N GLN A 88 8.61 -3.05 -0.21
CA GLN A 88 8.51 -2.36 -1.49
C GLN A 88 9.90 -2.10 -2.10
N TRP A 89 10.88 -1.69 -1.28
CA TRP A 89 12.25 -1.52 -1.73
C TRP A 89 12.86 -2.83 -2.25
N GLY A 90 12.69 -3.93 -1.51
CA GLY A 90 13.14 -5.26 -1.92
C GLY A 90 12.50 -5.70 -3.23
N ALA A 91 11.19 -5.48 -3.38
CA ALA A 91 10.47 -5.73 -4.62
C ALA A 91 10.97 -4.84 -5.78
N LEU A 92 11.30 -3.57 -5.53
CA LEU A 92 11.78 -2.63 -6.55
C LEU A 92 13.13 -3.07 -7.11
N VAL A 93 14.06 -3.42 -6.23
CA VAL A 93 15.41 -3.87 -6.63
C VAL A 93 15.36 -5.24 -7.33
N SER A 94 14.41 -6.10 -6.97
CA SER A 94 14.28 -7.44 -7.57
C SER A 94 13.44 -7.51 -8.84
N SER A 95 12.65 -6.47 -9.16
CA SER A 95 11.72 -6.46 -10.31
C SER A 95 12.28 -5.78 -11.58
N ILE A 96 13.60 -5.70 -11.72
CA ILE A 96 14.25 -5.05 -12.87
C ILE A 96 13.82 -5.73 -14.17
N GLY A 97 13.17 -4.98 -15.07
CA GLY A 97 12.73 -5.45 -16.38
C GLY A 97 11.42 -6.26 -16.37
N ILE A 98 10.70 -6.30 -15.24
CA ILE A 98 9.46 -7.06 -15.08
C ILE A 98 8.31 -6.16 -14.63
N GLY A 99 7.18 -6.23 -15.36
CA GLY A 99 5.93 -5.59 -14.96
C GLY A 99 5.90 -4.06 -15.14
N SER A 100 5.00 -3.40 -14.41
CA SER A 100 4.74 -1.95 -14.46
C SER A 100 5.47 -1.13 -13.40
N GLY A 101 6.37 -1.76 -12.64
CA GLY A 101 7.09 -1.14 -11.52
C GLY A 101 6.42 -1.36 -10.16
N ILE A 102 6.96 -0.71 -9.13
CA ILE A 102 6.50 -0.84 -7.74
C ILE A 102 5.84 0.46 -7.27
N PRO A 103 4.70 0.38 -6.56
CA PRO A 103 4.05 1.54 -5.95
C PRO A 103 4.93 2.17 -4.88
N VAL A 104 5.07 3.50 -4.93
CA VAL A 104 5.86 4.29 -3.97
C VAL A 104 5.09 5.53 -3.54
N THR A 105 5.43 6.08 -2.37
CA THR A 105 4.82 7.31 -1.85
C THR A 105 5.67 8.50 -2.27
N ILE A 106 5.16 9.41 -3.08
CA ILE A 106 5.89 10.62 -3.43
C ILE A 106 5.88 11.58 -2.23
N ARG A 107 7.05 12.07 -1.82
CA ARG A 107 7.22 13.04 -0.73
C ARG A 107 7.58 14.42 -1.21
N ARG A 108 8.37 14.49 -2.29
CA ARG A 108 8.81 15.74 -2.89
C ARG A 108 8.83 15.59 -4.40
N THR A 109 8.46 16.65 -5.08
CA THR A 109 8.63 16.81 -6.52
C THR A 109 9.50 18.04 -6.79
N GLU A 110 9.87 18.27 -8.04
CA GLU A 110 10.68 19.42 -8.41
C GLU A 110 10.00 20.76 -8.04
N ASN A 111 8.67 20.79 -8.13
CA ASN A 111 7.85 21.98 -7.92
C ASN A 111 7.27 22.04 -6.50
N GLU A 112 7.13 20.90 -5.83
CA GLU A 112 6.47 20.79 -4.54
C GLU A 112 7.37 20.10 -3.53
N THR A 113 7.86 20.89 -2.56
CA THR A 113 8.75 20.39 -1.52
C THR A 113 8.02 19.57 -0.45
N PHE A 114 6.72 19.76 -0.28
CA PHE A 114 5.94 19.08 0.76
C PHE A 114 4.66 18.53 0.14
N VAL A 115 4.74 17.33 -0.43
CA VAL A 115 3.56 16.62 -0.92
C VAL A 115 2.70 16.19 0.29
N PRO A 116 1.37 16.39 0.27
CA PRO A 116 0.49 16.00 1.37
C PRO A 116 0.61 14.53 1.76
N THR A 117 0.52 14.25 3.06
CA THR A 117 0.52 12.88 3.57
C THR A 117 -0.78 12.18 3.24
N ILE A 118 -0.70 10.90 2.85
CA ILE A 118 -1.87 10.05 2.68
C ILE A 118 -2.43 9.59 4.04
N PRO A 119 -3.76 9.51 4.21
CA PRO A 119 -4.38 8.95 5.40
C PRO A 119 -4.17 7.44 5.48
N TYR A 120 -4.09 6.89 6.69
CA TYR A 120 -4.06 5.44 6.89
C TYR A 120 -5.44 4.84 6.62
N GLN A 121 -5.54 4.07 5.53
CA GLN A 121 -6.75 3.37 5.11
C GLN A 121 -6.37 1.95 4.66
N PRO A 122 -6.35 0.98 5.59
CA PRO A 122 -5.97 -0.38 5.26
C PRO A 122 -7.07 -1.06 4.45
N ARG A 123 -6.70 -1.60 3.28
CA ARG A 123 -7.65 -2.22 2.34
C ARG A 123 -8.08 -3.61 2.76
N ILE A 124 -7.36 -4.25 3.69
CA ILE A 124 -7.75 -5.57 4.21
C ILE A 124 -9.16 -5.57 4.80
N LYS A 125 -9.59 -4.47 5.43
CA LYS A 125 -10.95 -4.31 5.97
C LYS A 125 -11.99 -4.23 4.85
N GLU A 126 -11.68 -3.50 3.78
CA GLU A 126 -12.53 -3.42 2.58
C GLU A 126 -12.64 -4.80 1.91
N SER A 127 -11.53 -5.50 1.73
CA SER A 127 -11.51 -6.86 1.15
C SER A 127 -12.32 -7.85 1.97
N LEU A 128 -12.25 -7.78 3.30
CA LEU A 128 -13.11 -8.59 4.19
C LEU A 128 -14.59 -8.26 3.98
N ALA A 129 -14.95 -6.97 3.94
CA ALA A 129 -16.33 -6.55 3.72
C ALA A 129 -16.86 -6.98 2.33
N GLU A 130 -16.04 -6.89 1.29
CA GLU A 130 -16.36 -7.36 -0.07
C GLU A 130 -16.59 -8.86 -0.11
N VAL A 131 -15.75 -9.64 0.57
CA VAL A 131 -15.89 -11.10 0.70
C VAL A 131 -17.18 -11.45 1.43
N THR A 132 -17.43 -10.86 2.60
CA THR A 132 -18.65 -11.09 3.36
C THR A 132 -19.89 -10.71 2.55
N GLY A 133 -19.89 -9.55 1.90
CA GLY A 133 -21.00 -9.10 1.05
C GLY A 133 -21.24 -10.02 -0.15
N SER A 134 -20.20 -10.56 -0.76
CA SER A 134 -20.31 -11.53 -1.85
C SER A 134 -20.93 -12.83 -1.38
N ILE A 135 -20.48 -13.36 -0.23
CA ILE A 135 -21.06 -14.56 0.40
C ILE A 135 -22.54 -14.34 0.74
N SER A 136 -22.90 -13.20 1.32
CA SER A 136 -24.29 -12.87 1.64
C SER A 136 -25.19 -12.85 0.40
N LYS A 137 -24.71 -12.30 -0.72
CA LYS A 137 -25.46 -12.30 -2.00
C LYS A 137 -25.69 -13.72 -2.52
N LEU A 138 -24.69 -14.60 -2.42
CA LEU A 138 -24.82 -16.00 -2.84
C LEU A 138 -25.85 -16.75 -2.01
N PHE A 139 -25.84 -16.56 -0.68
CA PHE A 139 -26.83 -17.16 0.19
C PHE A 139 -28.24 -16.61 -0.03
N ALA A 140 -28.38 -15.31 -0.29
CA ALA A 140 -29.67 -14.71 -0.63
C ALA A 140 -30.24 -15.34 -1.92
N GLN A 141 -29.42 -15.47 -2.96
CA GLN A 141 -29.84 -16.10 -4.22
C GLN A 141 -30.19 -17.59 -4.04
N ALA A 142 -29.43 -18.33 -3.23
CA ALA A 142 -29.73 -19.72 -2.94
C ALA A 142 -31.05 -19.89 -2.16
N ARG A 143 -31.35 -18.98 -1.23
CA ARG A 143 -32.64 -18.96 -0.50
C ARG A 143 -33.81 -18.63 -1.42
N GLU A 144 -33.63 -17.67 -2.32
CA GLU A 144 -34.66 -17.29 -3.29
C GLU A 144 -35.00 -18.45 -4.25
N THR A 145 -33.98 -19.12 -4.81
CA THR A 145 -34.22 -20.27 -5.69
C THR A 145 -34.80 -21.47 -4.95
N LEU A 146 -34.48 -21.62 -3.66
CA LEU A 146 -35.09 -22.64 -2.79
C LEU A 146 -36.57 -22.36 -2.56
N ALA A 147 -36.95 -21.11 -2.26
CA ALA A 147 -38.35 -20.72 -2.10
C ALA A 147 -39.17 -20.95 -3.38
N VAL A 148 -38.60 -20.67 -4.56
CA VAL A 148 -39.24 -20.96 -5.86
C VAL A 148 -39.45 -22.47 -6.07
N LEU A 149 -38.50 -23.30 -5.59
CA LEU A 149 -38.61 -24.75 -5.64
C LEU A 149 -39.71 -25.25 -4.69
N GLU A 150 -39.74 -24.75 -3.45
CA GLU A 150 -40.76 -25.08 -2.44
C GLU A 150 -42.17 -24.72 -2.95
N ASP A 151 -42.36 -23.52 -3.47
CA ASP A 151 -43.63 -23.07 -4.07
C ASP A 151 -44.06 -23.98 -5.22
N ALA A 152 -43.13 -24.44 -6.06
CA ALA A 152 -43.45 -25.36 -7.15
C ALA A 152 -43.95 -26.73 -6.66
N PHE A 153 -43.45 -27.21 -5.52
CA PHE A 153 -43.93 -28.44 -4.88
C PHE A 153 -45.29 -28.24 -4.19
N GLU A 154 -45.45 -27.17 -3.41
CA GLU A 154 -46.68 -26.90 -2.66
C GLU A 154 -47.88 -26.65 -3.58
N THR A 155 -47.69 -25.87 -4.64
CA THR A 155 -48.74 -25.59 -5.64
C THR A 155 -48.92 -26.72 -6.65
N LYS A 156 -48.17 -27.83 -6.52
CA LYS A 156 -48.15 -28.98 -7.45
C LYS A 156 -48.00 -28.54 -8.91
N LYS A 157 -47.15 -27.55 -9.19
CA LYS A 157 -46.84 -27.13 -10.56
C LYS A 157 -46.36 -28.37 -11.33
N GLY A 158 -46.72 -28.49 -12.60
CA GLY A 158 -46.44 -29.70 -13.39
C GLY A 158 -44.96 -30.11 -13.36
N VAL A 159 -44.68 -31.41 -13.61
CA VAL A 159 -43.34 -32.03 -13.49
C VAL A 159 -42.21 -31.25 -14.16
N ARG A 160 -42.49 -30.59 -15.29
CA ARG A 160 -41.52 -29.75 -16.00
C ARG A 160 -41.09 -28.53 -15.17
N ALA A 161 -42.04 -27.81 -14.58
CA ALA A 161 -41.77 -26.63 -13.77
C ALA A 161 -40.97 -26.98 -12.50
N MET A 162 -41.30 -28.10 -11.85
CA MET A 162 -40.52 -28.61 -10.71
C MET A 162 -39.07 -28.97 -11.12
N ARG A 163 -38.89 -29.61 -12.29
CA ARG A 163 -37.56 -29.94 -12.82
C ARG A 163 -36.74 -28.70 -13.15
N ASP A 164 -37.36 -27.67 -13.72
CA ASP A 164 -36.69 -26.41 -14.05
C ASP A 164 -36.30 -25.63 -12.79
N ALA A 165 -37.18 -25.56 -11.77
CA ALA A 165 -36.87 -24.96 -10.47
C ALA A 165 -35.71 -25.70 -9.77
N LEU A 166 -35.72 -27.04 -9.77
CA LEU A 166 -34.65 -27.86 -9.20
C LEU A 166 -33.32 -27.62 -9.92
N ARG A 167 -33.34 -27.50 -11.25
CA ARG A 167 -32.14 -27.21 -12.05
C ARG A 167 -31.58 -25.82 -11.73
N ASN A 168 -32.44 -24.81 -11.56
CA ASN A 168 -32.03 -23.46 -11.18
C ASN A 168 -31.44 -23.41 -9.77
N HIS A 169 -32.06 -24.08 -8.80
CA HIS A 169 -31.53 -24.15 -7.44
C HIS A 169 -30.18 -24.88 -7.41
N ARG A 170 -30.05 -26.01 -8.12
CA ARG A 170 -28.76 -26.71 -8.29
C ARG A 170 -27.70 -25.80 -8.91
N GLY A 171 -28.06 -24.99 -9.90
CA GLY A 171 -27.18 -23.98 -10.49
C GLY A 171 -26.68 -22.98 -9.44
N SER A 172 -27.59 -22.44 -8.61
CA SER A 172 -27.21 -21.47 -7.57
C SER A 172 -26.25 -22.05 -6.53
N ILE A 173 -26.40 -23.33 -6.15
CA ILE A 173 -25.46 -24.01 -5.23
C ILE A 173 -24.09 -24.20 -5.88
N LEU A 174 -24.03 -24.63 -7.14
CA LEU A 174 -22.77 -24.81 -7.86
C LEU A 174 -22.01 -23.50 -8.02
N HIS A 175 -22.71 -22.41 -8.34
CA HIS A 175 -22.13 -21.07 -8.41
C HIS A 175 -21.69 -20.56 -7.02
N ALA A 176 -22.44 -20.87 -5.96
CA ALA A 176 -22.05 -20.52 -4.59
C ALA A 176 -20.71 -21.18 -4.19
N SER A 177 -20.50 -22.45 -4.54
CA SER A 177 -19.23 -23.16 -4.27
C SER A 177 -18.05 -22.47 -4.95
N ALA A 178 -18.11 -22.28 -6.28
CA ALA A 178 -17.01 -21.68 -7.04
C ALA A 178 -16.72 -20.24 -6.60
N ASN A 179 -17.75 -19.44 -6.32
CA ASN A 179 -17.57 -18.07 -5.84
C ASN A 179 -17.03 -18.03 -4.39
N SER A 180 -17.38 -19.01 -3.55
CA SER A 180 -16.82 -19.12 -2.20
C SER A 180 -15.33 -19.47 -2.21
N GLU A 181 -14.89 -20.34 -3.14
CA GLU A 181 -13.47 -20.67 -3.33
C GLU A 181 -12.66 -19.43 -3.73
N PHE A 182 -13.19 -18.64 -4.68
CA PHE A 182 -12.57 -17.38 -5.08
C PHE A 182 -12.51 -16.37 -3.93
N ALA A 183 -13.56 -16.28 -3.13
CA ALA A 183 -13.62 -15.38 -1.97
C ALA A 183 -12.58 -15.77 -0.91
N VAL A 184 -12.43 -17.06 -0.62
CA VAL A 184 -11.40 -17.59 0.30
C VAL A 184 -9.99 -17.35 -0.26
N ALA A 185 -9.75 -17.60 -1.54
CA ALA A 185 -8.46 -17.37 -2.19
C ALA A 185 -8.07 -15.88 -2.17
N SER A 186 -9.03 -14.99 -2.42
CA SER A 186 -8.81 -13.54 -2.38
C SER A 186 -8.47 -13.06 -0.97
N LEU A 187 -9.14 -13.61 0.05
CA LEU A 187 -8.84 -13.31 1.45
C LEU A 187 -7.45 -13.83 1.86
N ALA A 188 -7.09 -15.05 1.46
CA ALA A 188 -5.77 -15.62 1.70
C ALA A 188 -4.67 -14.75 1.07
N ALA A 189 -4.83 -14.35 -0.19
CA ALA A 189 -3.88 -13.48 -0.88
C ALA A 189 -3.74 -12.10 -0.21
N ALA A 190 -4.84 -11.51 0.24
CA ALA A 190 -4.80 -10.24 0.98
C ALA A 190 -4.07 -10.40 2.33
N GLY A 191 -4.32 -11.50 3.05
CA GLY A 191 -3.64 -11.81 4.31
C GLY A 191 -2.15 -12.09 4.16
N GLU A 192 -1.75 -12.83 3.12
CA GLU A 192 -0.33 -13.07 2.80
C GLU A 192 0.41 -11.78 2.49
N LYS A 193 -0.23 -10.85 1.74
CA LYS A 193 0.34 -9.54 1.45
C LYS A 193 0.59 -8.73 2.73
N VAL A 194 -0.39 -8.66 3.63
CA VAL A 194 -0.24 -7.99 4.94
C VAL A 194 0.88 -8.64 5.74
N THR A 195 0.91 -9.97 5.80
CA THR A 195 1.92 -10.74 6.56
C THR A 195 3.34 -10.48 6.04
N SER A 196 3.52 -10.41 4.72
CA SER A 196 4.79 -10.06 4.10
C SER A 196 5.25 -8.65 4.50
N GLN A 197 4.33 -7.67 4.51
CA GLN A 197 4.61 -6.30 4.93
C GLN A 197 5.01 -6.24 6.41
N VAL A 198 4.28 -6.93 7.28
CA VAL A 198 4.58 -7.01 8.72
C VAL A 198 5.94 -7.65 8.97
N ARG A 199 6.27 -8.76 8.29
CA ARG A 199 7.56 -9.43 8.46
C ARG A 199 8.71 -8.50 8.10
N ALA A 200 8.61 -7.79 6.97
CA ALA A 200 9.64 -6.85 6.55
C ALA A 200 9.84 -5.70 7.57
N ASP A 201 8.75 -5.22 8.19
CA ASP A 201 8.84 -4.20 9.24
C ASP A 201 9.50 -4.74 10.51
N ILE A 202 9.13 -5.94 10.97
CA ILE A 202 9.77 -6.60 12.13
C ILE A 202 11.28 -6.81 11.88
N GLU A 203 11.65 -7.34 10.71
CA GLU A 203 13.05 -7.53 10.35
C GLU A 203 13.82 -6.20 10.34
N SER A 204 13.17 -5.13 9.88
CA SER A 204 13.77 -3.79 9.94
C SER A 204 13.99 -3.31 11.37
N GLN A 205 12.99 -3.45 12.24
CA GLN A 205 13.09 -3.06 13.63
C GLN A 205 14.21 -3.84 14.35
N ILE A 206 14.34 -5.14 14.08
CA ILE A 206 15.43 -5.98 14.62
C ILE A 206 16.80 -5.51 14.11
N LEU A 207 16.93 -5.23 12.81
CA LEU A 207 18.17 -4.70 12.25
C LEU A 207 18.53 -3.33 12.82
N ASN A 208 17.54 -2.51 13.16
CA ASN A 208 17.76 -1.22 13.79
C ASN A 208 18.21 -1.37 15.25
N ALA A 209 17.46 -2.17 16.04
CA ALA A 209 17.81 -2.47 17.43
C ALA A 209 19.24 -3.01 17.53
N SER A 210 19.60 -4.00 16.71
CA SER A 210 20.96 -4.56 16.69
C SER A 210 22.05 -3.54 16.35
N ARG A 211 21.79 -2.58 15.44
CA ARG A 211 22.72 -1.48 15.12
C ARG A 211 22.91 -0.52 16.30
N LEU A 212 21.86 -0.23 17.07
CA LEU A 212 21.91 0.70 18.20
C LEU A 212 22.53 0.08 19.46
N THR A 213 22.26 -1.19 19.75
CA THR A 213 22.61 -1.77 21.06
C THR A 213 23.79 -2.72 21.03
N SER A 214 24.26 -3.18 19.86
CA SER A 214 25.25 -4.29 19.74
C SER A 214 24.83 -5.59 20.47
N TYR A 215 23.62 -5.65 21.04
CA TYR A 215 23.10 -6.71 21.90
C TYR A 215 21.61 -6.95 21.56
N GLN A 216 21.26 -8.20 21.29
CA GLN A 216 19.89 -8.64 20.97
C GLN A 216 19.00 -8.54 22.23
N GLY A 217 18.07 -7.58 22.30
CA GLY A 217 17.19 -7.42 23.45
C GLY A 217 15.83 -6.82 23.12
N ALA A 218 14.78 -7.54 23.57
CA ALA A 218 13.35 -7.23 23.68
C ALA A 218 12.64 -6.50 22.52
N ILE A 219 11.94 -7.30 21.72
CA ILE A 219 11.09 -6.96 20.58
C ILE A 219 9.81 -6.24 21.06
N SER A 220 9.48 -5.10 20.46
CA SER A 220 8.10 -4.55 20.51
C SER A 220 7.39 -4.97 19.24
N ALA A 221 6.22 -5.60 19.35
CA ALA A 221 5.43 -5.99 18.17
C ALA A 221 4.84 -4.74 17.51
N PRO A 222 4.77 -4.67 16.17
CA PRO A 222 4.10 -3.57 15.49
C PRO A 222 2.63 -3.49 15.93
N GLU A 223 2.16 -2.29 16.28
CA GLU A 223 0.78 -2.06 16.67
C GLU A 223 -0.16 -2.31 15.48
N MET A 224 -0.83 -3.47 15.47
CA MET A 224 -2.05 -3.63 14.69
C MET A 224 -3.20 -3.00 15.47
N ARG A 225 -3.64 -1.81 15.05
CA ARG A 225 -4.77 -1.13 15.67
C ARG A 225 -6.08 -1.75 15.18
N PHE A 226 -6.62 -2.70 15.96
CA PHE A 226 -7.87 -3.42 15.67
C PHE A 226 -9.14 -2.74 16.21
N ASP A 227 -9.01 -1.67 16.99
CA ASP A 227 -10.11 -1.05 17.76
C ASP A 227 -11.25 -0.46 16.90
N GLU A 228 -11.07 -0.32 15.59
CA GLU A 228 -12.10 0.18 14.68
C GLU A 228 -12.91 -0.93 13.97
N ILE A 229 -12.74 -2.20 14.34
CA ILE A 229 -13.45 -3.32 13.69
C ILE A 229 -14.77 -3.69 14.41
N SER A 230 -14.93 -3.38 15.70
CA SER A 230 -16.14 -3.76 16.45
C SER A 230 -17.18 -2.65 16.67
N ALA A 231 -16.83 -1.37 16.41
CA ALA A 231 -17.63 -0.23 16.89
C ALA A 231 -18.78 0.22 15.97
N SER A 232 -19.28 -0.62 15.06
CA SER A 232 -20.43 -0.28 14.20
C SER A 232 -21.59 -1.28 14.26
N GLY A 233 -21.71 -2.01 15.37
CA GLY A 233 -22.70 -3.08 15.53
C GLY A 233 -23.78 -2.88 16.60
N GLU A 234 -23.66 -1.91 17.52
CA GLU A 234 -24.59 -1.89 18.67
C GLU A 234 -24.84 -0.49 19.22
N LYS A 235 -25.90 0.15 18.69
CA LYS A 235 -27.04 0.72 19.45
C LYS A 235 -27.89 1.60 18.53
N ALA A 236 -29.00 1.02 18.06
CA ALA A 236 -30.16 1.77 17.60
C ALA A 236 -31.39 1.15 18.27
N ALA A 237 -31.84 1.77 19.36
CA ALA A 237 -33.22 1.69 19.85
C ALA A 237 -33.49 2.96 20.68
N PRO A 238 -34.60 3.69 20.45
CA PRO A 238 -34.94 4.89 21.19
C PRO A 238 -35.69 4.51 22.47
N GLU A 239 -35.23 5.00 23.62
CA GLU A 239 -36.02 4.98 24.84
C GLU A 239 -36.81 6.29 24.98
N THR A 240 -38.09 6.09 25.20
CA THR A 240 -39.19 7.03 25.30
C THR A 240 -39.03 8.00 26.46
N GLU A 241 -39.18 9.29 26.17
CA GLU A 241 -39.38 10.37 27.13
C GLU A 241 -40.66 10.08 27.95
N HIS A 242 -40.50 9.82 29.25
CA HIS A 242 -41.61 9.81 30.20
C HIS A 242 -41.65 11.18 30.88
N ASP A 243 -42.78 11.84 30.65
CA ASP A 243 -43.17 13.15 31.11
C ASP A 243 -43.62 13.02 32.58
N ASP A 244 -42.77 13.42 33.53
CA ASP A 244 -43.16 13.60 34.94
C ASP A 244 -43.20 15.09 35.25
N HIS A 245 -44.42 15.61 35.22
CA HIS A 245 -44.83 16.85 35.86
C HIS A 245 -44.74 16.69 37.38
N ASP A 246 -43.93 17.51 38.04
CA ASP A 246 -44.19 17.96 39.42
C ASP A 246 -43.41 19.24 39.74
N ALA A 247 -44.12 20.38 39.65
CA ALA A 247 -44.04 21.59 40.50
C ALA A 247 -44.81 22.76 39.86
#